data_AF-A0A1D2QK11-F1
#
_entry.id   AF-A0A1D2QK11-F1
#
_cell.length_a   1.000
_cell.length_b   1.000
_cell.length_c   1.000
_cell.angle_alpha   90.00
_cell.angle_beta   90.00
_cell.angle_gamma   90.00
#
_symmetry.space_group_name_H-M   'P 1'
#
loop_
_entity.id
_entity.type
_entity.pdbx_description
1 polymer ?
#
loop_
_entity_poly.entity_id
_entity_poly.type
_entity_poly.pdbx_seq_one_letter_code
_entity_poly.pdbx_strand_id
1 'polypeptide(L)' 'MVLSASEPPTSKLAYFVNVPLFVFLAVVMALYVAANLLVLHGNGMETLGDAAQQFFIGTVGAYLGICLSNLVWDAAFR' A
#
# COMPACT_ATOMS: atom_id res chain seq x y z
N MET A 1 21.82 -14.22 -4.67
CA MET A 1 21.50 -13.54 -5.95
C MET A 1 21.14 -12.11 -5.59
N VAL A 2 22.08 -11.18 -5.71
CA VAL A 2 21.85 -9.76 -5.39
C VAL A 2 20.97 -9.23 -6.50
N LEU A 3 19.72 -8.88 -6.19
CA LEU A 3 18.84 -8.17 -7.12
C LEU A 3 19.57 -6.88 -7.52
N SER A 4 19.92 -6.77 -8.80
CA SER A 4 20.55 -5.57 -9.35
C SER A 4 19.68 -4.38 -8.95
N ALA A 5 20.25 -3.42 -8.22
CA ALA A 5 19.53 -2.23 -7.82
C ALA A 5 19.03 -1.56 -9.10
N SER A 6 17.71 -1.62 -9.33
CA SER A 6 17.09 -0.93 -10.45
C SER A 6 17.52 0.53 -10.39
N GLU A 7 17.96 1.08 -11.52
CA GLU A 7 18.31 2.49 -11.64
C GLU A 7 17.17 3.34 -11.06
N PRO A 8 17.48 4.41 -10.31
CA PRO A 8 16.46 5.28 -9.76
C PRO A 8 15.57 5.80 -10.90
N PRO A 9 14.24 5.84 -10.69
CA PRO A 9 13.34 6.31 -11.73
C PRO A 9 13.70 7.74 -12.16
N THR A 10 13.69 7.97 -13.47
CA THR A 10 14.08 9.25 -14.10
C THR A 10 13.16 10.43 -13.74
N SER A 11 12.03 10.16 -13.08
CA SER A 11 11.06 11.16 -12.64
C SER A 11 10.47 10.81 -11.28
N LYS A 12 10.21 11.83 -10.45
CA LYS A 12 9.53 11.68 -9.15
C LYS A 12 8.15 11.03 -9.28
N LEU A 13 7.47 11.23 -10.41
CA LEU A 13 6.18 10.62 -10.69
C LEU A 13 6.29 9.10 -10.88
N ALA A 14 7.41 8.60 -11.39
CA ALA A 14 7.58 7.17 -11.65
C ALA A 14 7.66 6.33 -10.36
N TYR A 15 7.95 6.92 -9.19
CA TYR A 15 7.76 6.25 -7.90
C TYR A 15 6.30 5.89 -7.61
N PHE A 16 5.35 6.63 -8.20
CA PHE A 16 3.91 6.46 -7.97
C PHE A 16 3.20 5.67 -9.08
N VAL A 17 3.93 5.17 -10.09
CA VAL A 17 3.37 4.37 -11.20
C VAL A 17 3.80 2.91 -11.06
N ASN A 18 3.61 2.33 -9.86
CA ASN A 18 3.88 0.93 -9.60
C ASN A 18 2.54 0.17 -9.44
N VAL A 19 1.90 -0.10 -10.59
CA VAL A 19 0.62 -0.81 -10.64
C VAL A 19 0.68 -2.19 -9.97
N PRO A 20 1.73 -3.03 -10.17
CA PRO A 20 1.82 -4.31 -9.46
C PRO A 20 1.84 -4.17 -7.93
N LEU A 21 2.57 -3.18 -7.40
CA LEU A 21 2.61 -2.91 -5.96
C LEU A 21 1.24 -2.47 -5.45
N PHE A 22 0.54 -1.60 -6.18
CA PHE A 22 -0.81 -1.16 -5.83
C PHE A 22 -1.78 -2.33 -5.76
N VAL A 23 -1.77 -3.21 -6.77
CA VAL A 23 -2.63 -4.41 -6.81
C VAL A 23 -2.30 -5.36 -5.67
N PHE A 24 -1.01 -5.58 -5.39
CA PHE A 24 -0.58 -6.41 -4.27
C PHE A 24 -1.14 -5.88 -2.93
N LEU A 25 -0.99 -4.58 -2.68
CA LEU A 25 -1.49 -3.95 -1.46
C LEU A 25 -3.02 -4.00 -1.37
N ALA A 26 -3.72 -3.81 -2.49
CA ALA A 26 -5.17 -3.95 -2.56
C ALA A 26 -5.61 -5.37 -2.18
N VAL A 27 -4.94 -6.41 -2.69
CA VAL A 27 -5.26 -7.80 -2.32
C VAL A 27 -5.02 -8.05 -0.83
N VAL A 28 -3.89 -7.59 -0.29
CA VAL A 28 -3.58 -7.73 1.14
C VAL A 28 -4.60 -7.01 2.01
N MET A 29 -5.00 -5.79 1.65
CA MET A 29 -6.02 -5.02 2.37
C MET A 29 -7.40 -5.64 2.26
N ALA A 30 -7.76 -6.21 1.12
CA ALA A 30 -9.02 -6.94 0.96
C ALA A 30 -9.07 -8.15 1.90
N LEU A 31 -7.99 -8.93 1.99
CA LEU A 31 -7.87 -10.05 2.92
C LEU A 31 -7.94 -9.59 4.38
N TYR A 32 -7.28 -8.48 4.71
CA TYR A 32 -7.33 -7.90 6.06
C TYR A 32 -8.76 -7.49 6.43
N VAL A 33 -9.47 -6.76 5.57
CA VAL A 33 -10.87 -6.36 5.84
C VAL A 33 -11.78 -7.57 5.91
N ALA A 34 -11.64 -8.55 5.01
CA ALA A 34 -12.41 -9.79 5.05
C ALA A 34 -12.18 -10.57 6.36
N ALA A 35 -10.92 -10.69 6.81
CA ALA A 35 -10.59 -11.34 8.08
C ALA A 35 -11.19 -10.60 9.29
N ASN A 36 -11.21 -9.27 9.26
CA ASN A 36 -11.81 -8.49 10.33
C ASN A 36 -13.34 -8.66 10.40
N LEU A 37 -14.01 -8.75 9.24
CA LEU A 37 -15.45 -9.02 9.16
C LEU A 37 -15.80 -10.45 9.60
N LEU A 38 -14.97 -11.45 9.26
CA LEU A 38 -15.23 -12.86 9.54
C LEU A 38 -14.93 -13.28 10.99
N VAL A 39 -13.81 -12.80 11.55
CA VAL A 39 -13.23 -13.40 12.77
C VAL A 39 -13.18 -12.43 13.93
N LEU A 40 -12.98 -11.13 13.67
CA LEU A 40 -12.59 -10.21 14.74
C LEU A 40 -13.74 -9.39 15.32
N HIS A 41 -14.80 -9.03 14.57
CA HIS A 41 -15.81 -8.05 15.04
C HIS A 41 -15.18 -6.83 15.77
N GLY A 42 -13.90 -6.55 15.49
CA GLY A 42 -12.99 -6.16 16.57
C GLY A 42 -12.53 -4.71 16.52
N ASN A 43 -13.02 -3.95 15.56
CA ASN A 43 -12.52 -2.60 15.28
C ASN A 43 -13.61 -1.62 14.83
N GLY A 44 -14.85 -1.78 15.29
CA GLY A 44 -15.91 -0.83 14.95
C GLY A 44 -16.32 -0.82 13.47
N MET A 45 -16.02 -1.89 12.72
CA MET A 45 -16.62 -2.14 11.41
C MET A 45 -18.03 -2.71 11.62
N GLU A 46 -18.98 -1.81 11.83
CA GLU A 46 -20.39 -2.15 12.02
C GLU A 46 -21.13 -2.21 10.68
N THR A 47 -20.60 -1.52 9.66
CA THR A 47 -21.23 -1.41 8.34
C THR A 47 -20.30 -1.77 7.20
N LEU A 48 -20.90 -2.14 6.06
CA LEU A 48 -20.19 -2.26 4.78
C LEU A 48 -19.45 -0.96 4.37
N GLY A 49 -19.94 0.20 4.82
CA GLY A 49 -19.30 1.49 4.59
C GLY A 49 -17.96 1.62 5.30
N ASP A 50 -17.88 1.19 6.55
CA ASP A 50 -16.65 1.22 7.34
C ASP A 50 -15.59 0.29 6.75
N ALA A 51 -16.00 -0.90 6.31
CA ALA A 51 -15.14 -1.87 5.65
C ALA A 51 -14.58 -1.31 4.33
N ALA A 52 -15.42 -0.67 3.51
CA ALA A 52 -14.98 -0.02 2.28
C ALA A 52 -14.01 1.14 2.56
N GLN A 53 -14.32 1.98 3.56
CA GLN A 53 -13.46 3.09 3.95
C GLN A 53 -12.09 2.59 4.42
N GLN A 54 -12.05 1.57 5.28
CA GLN A 54 -10.80 0.99 5.76
C GLN A 54 -9.99 0.34 4.64
N PHE A 55 -10.65 -0.33 3.70
CA PHE A 55 -10.02 -0.85 2.49
C PHE A 55 -9.37 0.27 1.66
N PHE A 56 -10.11 1.33 1.33
CA PHE A 56 -9.61 2.42 0.50
C PHE A 56 -8.48 3.19 1.19
N ILE A 57 -8.68 3.62 2.43
CA ILE A 57 -7.69 4.39 3.18
C ILE A 57 -6.44 3.56 3.42
N GLY A 58 -6.58 2.29 3.82
CA GLY A 58 -5.42 1.43 4.07
C GLY A 58 -4.66 1.09 2.80
N THR A 59 -5.35 0.82 1.68
CA THR A 59 -4.68 0.52 0.40
C THR A 59 -3.94 1.73 -0.14
N VAL A 60 -4.62 2.89 -0.23
CA VAL A 60 -4.03 4.12 -0.76
C VAL A 60 -2.95 4.65 0.19
N GLY A 61 -3.20 4.62 1.50
CA GLY A 61 -2.25 5.07 2.52
C GLY A 61 -0.98 4.22 2.54
N ALA A 62 -1.10 2.89 2.51
CA ALA A 62 0.06 2.00 2.45
C ALA A 62 0.85 2.19 1.14
N TYR A 63 0.15 2.33 0.01
CA TYR A 63 0.79 2.57 -1.27
C TYR A 63 1.59 3.87 -1.28
N LEU A 64 0.95 4.98 -0.90
CA LEU A 64 1.62 6.28 -0.81
C LEU A 64 2.77 6.26 0.20
N GLY A 65 2.60 5.60 1.34
CA GLY A 65 3.64 5.46 2.36
C GLY A 65 4.90 4.77 1.83
N ILE A 66 4.74 3.68 1.07
CA ILE A 66 5.86 2.96 0.46
C ILE A 66 6.52 3.81 -0.64
N CYS A 67 5.72 4.43 -1.52
CA CYS A 67 6.24 5.31 -2.58
C CYS A 67 7.04 6.48 -2.01
N LEU A 68 6.52 7.14 -0.96
CA LEU A 68 7.20 8.25 -0.29
C LEU A 68 8.45 7.78 0.45
N SER A 69 8.42 6.62 1.09
CA SER A 69 9.60 6.05 1.76
C SER A 69 10.73 5.79 0.77
N ASN A 70 10.43 5.24 -0.40
CA ASN A 70 11.41 5.03 -1.47
C ASN A 70 11.94 6.36 -2.01
N LEU A 71 11.07 7.36 -2.21
CA LEU A 71 11.49 8.69 -2.66
C LEU A 71 12.43 9.37 -1.65
N VAL A 72 12.11 9.30 -0.35
CA VAL A 72 12.93 9.87 0.72
C VAL A 72 14.25 9.13 0.84
N TRP A 73 14.23 7.80 0.77
CA TRP A 73 15.43 6.97 0.82
C TRP A 73 16.41 7.34 -0.31
N ASP A 74 15.92 7.41 -1.55
CA ASP A 74 16.74 7.80 -2.68
C ASP A 74 17.21 9.25 -2.59
N ALA A 75 16.43 10.18 -2.00
CA ALA A 75 16.87 11.56 -1.81
C ALA A 75 17.88 11.76 -0.67
N ALA A 76 17.89 10.88 0.34
CA ALA A 76 18.71 11.01 1.53
C ALA A 76 20.05 10.24 1.44
N PHE A 77 20.09 9.14 0.68
CA PHE A 77 21.22 8.21 0.68
C PHE A 77 21.84 7.95 -0.70
N ARG A 78 21.32 8.56 -1.77
CA ARG A 78 21.97 8.62 -3.09
C ARG A 78 22.31 10.06 -3.44
#